data_AF-A0A4U2ZYL4-F1
#
_entry.id   AF-A0A4U2ZYL4-F1
#
_cell.length_a   1.000
_cell.length_b   1.000
_cell.length_c   1.000
_cell.angle_alpha   90.00
_cell.angle_beta   90.00
_cell.angle_gamma   90.00
#
_symmetry.space_group_name_H-M   'P 1'
#
loop_
_entity.id
_entity.type
_entity.pdbx_description
1 polymer ?
#
loop_
_entity_poly.entity_id
_entity_poly.type
_entity_poly.pdbx_seq_one_letter_code
_entity_poly.pdbx_strand_id
1 'polypeptide(L)' 'IYKEISYLFIFPAIIGISHVLVGLNLFSFILVDPFVKVWVPIGIFLVIYFIYYWITVQLYKGMVMPKEEVAK' A
#
# COMPACT_ATOMS: atom_id res chain seq x y z
N ILE A 1 13.53 -0.14 -12.21
CA ILE A 1 12.40 -1.07 -11.91
C ILE A 1 12.05 -1.14 -10.43
N TYR A 2 12.79 -1.84 -9.55
CA TYR A 2 12.36 -1.97 -8.13
C TYR A 2 12.18 -0.62 -7.44
N LYS A 3 13.12 0.31 -7.69
CA LYS A 3 13.10 1.65 -7.12
C LYS A 3 11.92 2.49 -7.63
N GLU A 4 11.65 2.50 -8.93
CA GLU A 4 10.52 3.23 -9.53
C GLU A 4 9.16 2.65 -9.13
N ILE A 5 9.00 1.32 -9.21
CA ILE A 5 7.76 0.64 -8.79
C ILE A 5 7.55 0.81 -7.29
N SER A 6 8.60 0.81 -6.48
CA SER A 6 8.46 1.09 -5.04
C SER A 6 7.95 2.50 -4.77
N TYR A 7 8.44 3.52 -5.47
CA TYR A 7 7.93 4.89 -5.30
C TYR A 7 6.46 4.99 -5.74
N LEU A 8 6.10 4.38 -6.86
CA LEU A 8 4.70 4.33 -7.35
C LEU A 8 3.72 3.76 -6.33
N PHE A 9 4.19 2.91 -5.41
CA PHE A 9 3.35 2.26 -4.39
C PHE A 9 3.46 2.96 -3.02
N ILE A 10 4.61 3.52 -2.67
CA ILE A 10 4.78 4.21 -1.38
C ILE A 10 3.94 5.49 -1.32
N PHE A 11 3.87 6.26 -2.41
CA PHE A 11 3.08 7.49 -2.43
C PHE A 11 1.58 7.23 -2.17
N PRO A 12 0.89 6.33 -2.89
CA PRO A 12 -0.50 6.01 -2.60
C PRO A 12 -0.71 5.43 -1.20
N ALA A 13 0.23 4.66 -0.66
CA ALA A 13 0.11 4.14 0.70
C ALA A 13 0.06 5.27 1.75
N ILE A 14 0.95 6.26 1.63
CA ILE A 14 0.98 7.43 2.52
C ILE A 14 -0.30 8.26 2.37
N ILE A 15 -0.74 8.49 1.12
CA ILE A 15 -1.97 9.24 0.84
C ILE A 15 -3.19 8.50 1.37
N GLY A 16 -3.26 7.17 1.23
CA GLY A 16 -4.35 6.36 1.75
C GLY A 16 -4.45 6.41 3.28
N ILE A 17 -3.33 6.29 3.99
CA ILE A 17 -3.31 6.43 5.47
C ILE A 17 -3.74 7.84 5.87
N SER A 18 -3.20 8.86 5.20
CA SER A 18 -3.59 10.27 5.43
C SER A 18 -5.09 10.47 5.20
N HIS A 19 -5.64 9.88 4.15
CA HIS A 19 -7.06 9.96 3.82
C HIS A 19 -7.95 9.39 4.93
N VAL A 20 -7.60 8.22 5.50
CA VAL A 20 -8.32 7.62 6.62
C VAL A 20 -8.27 8.53 7.86
N LEU A 21 -7.08 9.02 8.22
CA LEU A 21 -6.90 9.87 9.40
C LEU A 21 -7.65 11.20 9.28
N VAL A 22 -7.58 11.84 8.10
CA VAL A 22 -8.31 13.07 7.82
C VAL A 22 -9.81 12.83 7.85
N GLY A 23 -10.30 11.74 7.26
CA GLY A 23 -11.72 11.38 7.31
C GLY A 23 -12.22 11.22 8.75
N LEU A 24 -11.50 10.47 9.59
CA LEU A 24 -11.85 10.30 11.01
C LEU A 24 -11.84 11.61 11.78
N ASN A 25 -10.86 12.48 11.52
CA ASN A 25 -10.80 13.80 12.13
C ASN A 25 -12.00 14.68 11.70
N LEU A 26 -12.38 14.63 10.43
CA LEU A 26 -13.54 15.37 9.91
C LEU A 26 -14.85 14.92 10.56
N PHE A 27 -15.02 13.63 10.85
CA PHE A 27 -16.25 13.10 11.49
C PHE A 27 -16.17 13.02 13.03
N SER A 28 -15.09 13.55 13.64
CA SER A 28 -14.89 13.49 15.10
C SER A 28 -15.97 14.22 15.91
N PHE A 29 -16.70 15.15 15.29
CA PHE A 29 -17.80 15.86 15.94
C PHE A 29 -19.10 15.01 16.07
N ILE A 30 -19.19 13.88 15.36
CA ILE A 30 -20.34 12.96 15.41
C ILE A 30 -19.94 11.62 16.05
N LEU A 31 -18.70 11.19 15.85
CA LEU A 31 -18.18 9.91 16.35
C LEU A 31 -17.73 10.06 17.81
N VAL A 32 -18.22 9.17 18.68
CA VAL A 32 -17.86 9.14 20.12
C VAL A 32 -16.36 8.89 20.31
N ASP A 33 -15.78 7.98 19.53
CA ASP A 33 -14.39 7.57 19.64
C ASP A 33 -13.78 7.24 18.26
N PRO A 34 -13.55 8.25 17.40
CA PRO A 34 -13.20 8.05 15.98
C PRO A 34 -11.89 7.30 15.75
N PHE A 35 -10.94 7.34 16.71
CA PHE A 35 -9.63 6.71 16.57
C PHE A 35 -9.51 5.34 17.25
N VAL A 36 -10.58 4.86 17.91
CA VAL A 36 -10.54 3.55 18.58
C VAL A 36 -10.28 2.45 17.56
N LYS A 37 -9.24 1.66 17.81
CA LYS A 37 -8.80 0.54 16.98
C LYS A 37 -8.50 0.91 15.52
N VAL A 38 -8.22 2.18 15.18
CA VAL A 38 -7.85 2.61 13.81
C VAL A 38 -6.62 1.87 13.26
N TRP A 39 -5.75 1.36 14.14
CA TRP A 39 -4.62 0.53 13.78
C TRP A 39 -5.03 -0.81 13.13
N VAL A 40 -6.24 -1.33 13.41
CA VAL A 40 -6.76 -2.57 12.80
C VAL A 40 -7.00 -2.39 11.30
N PRO A 41 -7.84 -1.44 10.83
CA PRO A 41 -8.03 -1.21 9.40
C PRO A 41 -6.75 -0.73 8.70
N ILE A 42 -5.92 0.09 9.36
CA ILE A 42 -4.61 0.49 8.80
C ILE A 42 -3.70 -0.74 8.63
N GLY A 43 -3.67 -1.65 9.62
CA GLY A 43 -2.88 -2.88 9.56
C GLY A 43 -3.35 -3.80 8.44
N ILE A 44 -4.67 -4.01 8.30
CA ILE A 44 -5.26 -4.79 7.20
C ILE A 44 -4.90 -4.17 5.84
N PHE A 45 -5.03 -2.85 5.72
CA PHE A 45 -4.64 -2.11 4.53
C PHE A 45 -3.16 -2.36 4.19
N LEU A 46 -2.24 -2.19 5.15
CA LEU A 46 -0.81 -2.40 4.94
C LEU A 46 -0.49 -3.83 4.49
N VAL A 47 -1.11 -4.84 5.10
CA VAL A 47 -0.91 -6.25 4.74
C VAL A 47 -1.34 -6.51 3.30
N ILE A 48 -2.57 -6.11 2.94
CA ILE A 48 -3.10 -6.29 1.60
C ILE A 48 -2.26 -5.51 0.58
N TYR A 49 -1.91 -4.27 0.89
CA TYR A 49 -1.13 -3.40 0.02
C TYR A 49 0.27 -3.97 -0.23
N PHE A 50 0.91 -4.53 0.79
CA PHE A 50 2.20 -5.19 0.67
C PHE A 50 2.12 -6.45 -0.18
N ILE A 51 1.11 -7.30 0.03
CA ILE A 51 0.89 -8.50 -0.80
C ILE A 51 0.68 -8.11 -2.26
N TYR A 52 -0.14 -7.08 -2.51
CA TYR A 52 -0.41 -6.57 -3.84
C TYR A 52 0.86 -6.02 -4.52
N TYR A 53 1.70 -5.28 -3.79
CA TYR A 53 3.01 -4.85 -4.26
C TYR A 53 3.92 -6.03 -4.62
N TRP A 54 3.98 -7.03 -3.74
CA TRP A 54 4.82 -8.21 -3.95
C TRP A 54 4.43 -8.95 -5.24
N ILE A 55 3.14 -9.23 -5.41
CA ILE A 55 2.62 -9.88 -6.62
C ILE A 55 2.93 -9.05 -7.86
N THR A 56 2.68 -7.74 -7.80
CA THR A 56 2.93 -6.82 -8.92
C THR A 56 4.40 -6.85 -9.35
N VAL A 57 5.32 -6.79 -8.38
CA VAL A 57 6.77 -6.82 -8.67
C VAL A 57 7.19 -8.14 -9.31
N GLN A 58 6.64 -9.28 -8.88
CA GLN A 58 6.97 -10.58 -9.50
C GLN A 58 6.42 -10.68 -10.93
N LEU A 59 5.19 -10.22 -11.16
CA LEU A 59 4.57 -10.21 -12.49
C LEU A 59 5.35 -9.31 -13.46
N TYR A 60 5.73 -8.09 -13.03
CA TYR A 60 6.51 -7.18 -13.87
C TYR A 60 7.86 -7.77 -14.27
N LYS A 61 8.54 -8.46 -13.36
CA LYS A 61 9.79 -9.13 -13.70
C LYS A 61 9.59 -10.26 -14.70
N GLY A 62 8.56 -11.09 -14.51
CA GLY A 62 8.28 -12.23 -15.37
C GLY A 62 7.80 -11.86 -16.78
N MET A 63 7.14 -10.70 -16.93
CA MET A 63 6.67 -10.22 -18.24
C MET A 63 7.73 -9.42 -19.01
N VAL A 64 8.62 -8.72 -18.32
CA VAL A 64 9.48 -7.69 -18.95
C VAL A 64 10.93 -8.14 -19.12
N MET A 65 11.44 -9.14 -18.38
CA MET A 65 12.81 -9.62 -18.55
C MET A 65 12.92 -10.74 -19.61
N PRO A 66 13.84 -10.61 -20.59
CA PRO A 66 14.18 -11.71 -21.50
C PRO A 66 14.72 -12.90 -20.71
N LYS A 67 14.35 -14.13 -21.11
CA LYS A 67 14.66 -15.38 -20.39
C LYS A 67 16.17 -15.67 -20.22
N GLU A 68 17.06 -14.93 -20.90
CA GLU A 68 18.51 -15.20 -20.95
C GLU A 68 19.29 -14.73 -19.70
N GLU A 69 18.80 -13.77 -18.92
CA GLU A 69 19.47 -13.36 -17.66
C GLU A 69 18.97 -14.14 -16.43
N VAL A 70 17.90 -14.93 -16.57
CA VAL A 70 17.39 -15.78 -15.47
C VAL A 70 18.24 -17.06 -15.28
N ALA A 71 19.10 -17.37 -16.25
CA ALA A 71 19.94 -18.58 -16.27
C ALA A 71 21.41 -18.34 -15.88
N LYS A 72 21.76 -17.16 -15.36
CA LYS A 72 23.09 -16.86 -14.79
C LYS A 72 22.98 -16.50 -13.33
#